data_AF-A0AAQ4EJX4-F1
#
_entry.id   AF-A0AAQ4EJX4-F1
#
_cell.length_a   1.000
_cell.length_b   1.000
_cell.length_c   1.000
_cell.angle_alpha   90.00
_cell.angle_beta   90.00
_cell.angle_gamma   90.00
#
_symmetry.space_group_name_H-M   'P 1'
#
loop_
_entity.id
_entity.type
_entity.pdbx_description
1 polymer ?
#
loop_
_entity_poly.entity_id
_entity_poly.type
_entity_poly.pdbx_seq_one_letter_code
_entity_poly.pdbx_strand_id
1 'polypeptide(L)'
;MMPYFEEDVNFLMKSLEKCADTGEEVQMMRKYEQLSMDFVARGCFGIDERFQGQPEHPLFDMTRTTCCKLMTGPFHMIARTVRSRALTTEEVITSAATLFIAGFVTRQAKEDFEYKGLKFEAGTCFMVPQFQIQRDPRYWPNPLEFNPDRFAPENEASIKKMAFVPFGVGPRNCVGQRIAVLQAKYTVARLLQKYRLELGPSQLGAMKMGSRAMLSVPARGPWIKIHRHQKCA
;
A
#
# COMPACT_ATOMS: atom_id res chain seq x y z
N MET A 1 -2.06 -1.79 20.99
CA MET A 1 -1.87 -1.89 19.52
C MET A 1 -0.45 -2.31 19.15
N MET A 2 0.61 -1.65 19.65
CA MET A 2 2.00 -2.03 19.35
C MET A 2 2.40 -3.47 19.71
N PRO A 3 1.95 -4.07 20.84
CA PRO A 3 2.25 -5.47 21.14
C PRO A 3 1.71 -6.45 20.10
N TYR A 4 0.50 -6.20 19.58
CA TYR A 4 -0.09 -7.01 18.50
C TYR A 4 0.69 -6.86 17.19
N PHE A 5 1.07 -5.62 16.82
CA PHE A 5 1.94 -5.39 15.64
C PHE A 5 3.23 -6.20 15.71
N GLU A 6 3.88 -6.22 16.87
CA GLU A 6 5.12 -6.95 17.07
C GLU A 6 4.91 -8.46 16.94
N GLU A 7 3.85 -8.98 17.56
CA GLU A 7 3.47 -10.39 17.45
C GLU A 7 3.21 -10.81 16.00
N ASP A 8 2.49 -9.99 15.24
CA ASP A 8 2.10 -10.26 13.85
C ASP A 8 3.31 -10.35 12.95
N VAL A 9 4.22 -9.40 13.10
CA VAL A 9 5.47 -9.39 12.35
C VAL A 9 6.37 -10.51 12.83
N ASN A 10 6.47 -10.81 14.12
CA ASN A 10 7.25 -11.95 14.61
C ASN A 10 6.75 -13.27 14.01
N PHE A 11 5.43 -13.44 13.88
CA PHE A 11 4.85 -14.59 13.21
C PHE A 11 5.19 -14.62 11.72
N LEU A 12 5.09 -13.48 11.02
CA LEU A 12 5.55 -13.37 9.63
C LEU A 12 7.00 -13.83 9.51
N MET A 13 7.89 -13.29 10.33
CA MET A 13 9.32 -13.60 10.33
C MET A 13 9.57 -15.11 10.53
N LYS A 14 8.86 -15.75 11.48
CA LYS A 14 8.92 -17.20 11.69
C LYS A 14 8.44 -17.98 10.45
N SER A 15 7.37 -17.53 9.81
CA SER A 15 6.84 -18.17 8.61
C SER A 15 7.78 -18.10 7.40
N LEU A 16 8.77 -17.20 7.42
CA LEU A 16 9.77 -17.03 6.38
C LEU A 16 11.07 -17.80 6.65
N GLU A 17 11.27 -18.34 7.85
CA GLU A 17 12.48 -19.09 8.21
C GLU A 17 12.69 -20.31 7.31
N LYS A 18 11.61 -21.07 7.05
CA LYS A 18 11.68 -22.21 6.13
C LYS A 18 12.23 -21.79 4.76
N CYS A 19 11.69 -20.73 4.16
CA CYS A 19 12.16 -20.24 2.86
C CYS A 19 13.61 -19.76 2.92
N ALA A 20 14.03 -19.15 4.03
CA ALA A 20 15.41 -18.73 4.24
C ALA A 20 16.39 -19.90 4.36
N ASP A 21 15.94 -21.04 4.88
CA ASP A 21 16.75 -22.24 5.08
C ASP A 21 16.77 -23.14 3.83
N THR A 22 15.64 -23.24 3.11
CA THR A 22 15.52 -24.08 1.91
C THR A 22 15.95 -23.37 0.62
N GLY A 23 16.01 -22.03 0.64
CA GLY A 23 16.25 -21.23 -0.57
C GLY A 23 15.06 -21.20 -1.53
N GLU A 24 13.90 -21.72 -1.11
CA GLU A 24 12.65 -21.61 -1.86
C GLU A 24 12.22 -20.15 -1.95
N GLU A 25 11.75 -19.73 -3.13
CA GLU A 25 11.16 -18.42 -3.30
C GLU A 25 9.77 -18.35 -2.64
N VAL A 26 9.39 -17.15 -2.19
CA VAL A 26 8.10 -16.89 -1.58
C VAL A 26 7.38 -15.76 -2.31
N GLN A 27 6.08 -15.95 -2.53
CA GLN A 27 5.20 -14.89 -3.04
C GLN A 27 4.88 -13.90 -1.91
N MET A 28 5.67 -12.82 -1.81
CA MET A 28 5.58 -11.86 -0.69
C MET A 28 4.24 -11.14 -0.62
N MET A 29 3.55 -10.94 -1.75
CA MET A 29 2.23 -10.29 -1.74
C MET A 29 1.22 -11.07 -0.89
N ARG A 30 1.18 -12.41 -0.99
CA ARG A 30 0.26 -13.22 -0.16
C ARG A 30 0.58 -13.13 1.32
N LYS A 31 1.87 -13.16 1.66
CA LYS A 31 2.33 -13.02 3.05
C LYS A 31 1.95 -11.67 3.63
N TYR A 32 2.08 -10.60 2.84
CA TYR A 32 1.69 -9.25 3.25
C TYR A 32 0.17 -9.09 3.37
N GLU A 33 -0.62 -9.67 2.45
CA GLU A 33 -2.10 -9.69 2.55
C GLU A 33 -2.57 -10.35 3.85
N GLN A 34 -1.98 -11.49 4.23
CA GLN A 34 -2.29 -12.18 5.48
C GLN A 34 -1.86 -11.35 6.70
N LEU A 35 -0.66 -10.75 6.67
CA LEU A 35 -0.20 -9.85 7.73
C LEU A 35 -1.14 -8.65 7.92
N SER A 36 -1.57 -8.02 6.82
CA SER A 36 -2.51 -6.89 6.89
C SER A 36 -3.88 -7.31 7.42
N MET A 37 -4.33 -8.52 7.11
CA MET A 37 -5.59 -9.06 7.65
C MET A 37 -5.49 -9.31 9.15
N ASP A 38 -4.41 -9.93 9.62
CA ASP A 38 -4.11 -10.07 11.05
C ASP A 38 -4.16 -8.71 11.75
N PHE A 39 -3.47 -7.73 11.15
CA PHE A 39 -3.36 -6.40 11.70
C PHE A 39 -4.70 -5.68 11.82
N VAL A 40 -5.49 -5.70 10.74
CA VAL A 40 -6.78 -4.99 10.69
C VAL A 40 -7.83 -5.72 11.53
N ALA A 41 -7.92 -7.05 11.45
CA ALA A 41 -8.87 -7.84 12.22
C ALA A 41 -8.67 -7.63 13.72
N ARG A 42 -7.45 -7.77 14.22
CA ARG A 42 -7.14 -7.58 15.65
C ARG A 42 -7.12 -6.11 16.05
N GLY A 43 -6.40 -5.29 15.30
CA GLY A 43 -6.16 -3.89 15.65
C GLY A 43 -7.38 -2.98 15.49
N CYS A 44 -8.24 -3.24 14.49
CA CYS A 44 -9.40 -2.39 14.20
C CYS A 44 -10.73 -3.00 14.64
N PHE A 45 -10.87 -4.33 14.63
CA PHE A 45 -12.15 -4.99 14.90
C PHE A 45 -12.15 -5.87 16.15
N GLY A 46 -11.01 -6.07 16.81
CA GLY A 46 -10.90 -6.95 17.98
C GLY A 46 -11.12 -8.44 17.66
N ILE A 47 -11.02 -8.82 16.39
CA ILE A 47 -11.17 -10.21 15.93
C ILE A 47 -9.82 -10.90 16.12
N ASP A 48 -9.72 -11.77 17.12
CA ASP A 48 -8.49 -12.50 17.47
C ASP A 48 -8.32 -13.80 16.65
N GLU A 49 -8.41 -13.66 15.32
CA GLU A 49 -8.13 -14.74 14.37
C GLU A 49 -6.76 -14.55 13.71
N ARG A 50 -6.17 -15.66 13.27
CA ARG A 50 -4.85 -15.68 12.63
C ARG A 50 -4.95 -16.16 11.20
N PHE A 51 -4.88 -15.21 10.27
CA PHE A 51 -4.90 -15.43 8.83
C PHE A 51 -3.54 -15.87 8.31
N GLN A 52 -2.46 -15.41 8.96
CA GLN A 52 -1.12 -15.92 8.65
C GLN A 52 -1.05 -17.42 8.95
N GLY A 53 -0.78 -18.23 7.91
CA GLY A 53 -0.74 -19.69 8.02
C GLY A 53 -2.07 -20.40 7.79
N GLN A 54 -3.17 -19.67 7.55
CA GLN A 54 -4.48 -20.22 7.20
C GLN A 54 -4.93 -19.67 5.83
N PRO A 55 -4.32 -20.14 4.73
CA PRO A 55 -4.57 -19.58 3.40
C PRO A 55 -6.00 -19.77 2.88
N GLU A 56 -6.75 -20.73 3.43
CA GLU A 56 -8.14 -21.06 3.05
C GLU A 56 -9.16 -20.53 4.09
N HIS A 57 -8.76 -19.57 4.94
CA HIS A 57 -9.66 -19.03 5.94
C HIS A 57 -10.86 -18.35 5.26
N PRO A 58 -12.12 -18.67 5.62
CA PRO A 58 -13.30 -18.16 4.92
C PRO A 58 -13.37 -16.62 4.85
N LEU A 59 -12.99 -15.92 5.93
CA LEU A 59 -12.92 -14.45 5.92
C LEU A 59 -11.77 -13.92 5.03
N PHE A 60 -10.67 -14.65 4.88
CA PHE A 60 -9.57 -14.27 3.99
C PHE A 60 -9.99 -14.41 2.52
N ASP A 61 -10.64 -15.51 2.16
CA ASP A 61 -11.16 -15.71 0.80
C ASP A 61 -12.32 -14.77 0.48
N MET A 62 -13.19 -14.53 1.47
CA MET A 62 -14.24 -13.53 1.36
C MET A 62 -13.63 -12.15 1.10
N THR A 63 -12.67 -11.66 1.90
CA THR A 63 -12.08 -10.32 1.67
C THR A 63 -11.43 -10.17 0.29
N ARG A 64 -10.80 -11.21 -0.24
CA ARG A 64 -10.23 -11.22 -1.59
C ARG A 64 -11.26 -11.06 -2.70
N THR A 65 -12.44 -11.65 -2.53
CA THR A 65 -13.51 -11.60 -3.54
C THR A 65 -14.48 -10.44 -3.31
N THR A 66 -14.67 -10.06 -2.05
CA THR A 66 -15.61 -9.03 -1.61
C THR A 66 -15.22 -7.67 -2.13
N CYS A 67 -13.95 -7.27 -2.17
CA CYS A 67 -13.58 -5.96 -2.72
C CYS A 67 -13.96 -5.83 -4.21
N CYS A 68 -13.76 -6.89 -5.00
CA CYS A 68 -14.20 -6.94 -6.40
C CYS A 68 -15.73 -6.89 -6.52
N LYS A 69 -16.46 -7.54 -5.59
CA LYS A 69 -17.94 -7.53 -5.53
C LYS A 69 -18.52 -6.23 -4.96
N LEU A 70 -17.80 -5.54 -4.07
CA LEU A 70 -18.20 -4.28 -3.44
C LEU A 70 -18.16 -3.14 -4.46
N MET A 71 -17.20 -3.18 -5.39
CA MET A 71 -17.10 -2.23 -6.50
C MET A 71 -18.17 -2.45 -7.58
N THR A 72 -18.94 -3.54 -7.50
CA THR A 72 -20.09 -3.81 -8.36
C THR A 72 -21.44 -3.58 -7.65
N GLY A 73 -21.46 -3.05 -6.43
CA GLY A 73 -22.67 -2.89 -5.62
C GLY A 73 -22.77 -1.56 -4.84
N PRO A 74 -23.93 -1.28 -4.21
CA PRO A 74 -24.26 0.02 -3.62
C PRO A 74 -23.57 0.37 -2.28
N PHE A 75 -22.66 -0.45 -1.77
CA PHE A 75 -22.07 -0.33 -0.42
C PHE A 75 -20.90 0.67 -0.31
N HIS A 76 -20.97 1.79 -1.05
CA HIS A 76 -19.92 2.80 -1.17
C HIS A 76 -19.80 3.77 0.03
N MET A 77 -20.30 3.45 1.22
CA MET A 77 -20.38 4.39 2.35
C MET A 77 -20.06 3.73 3.68
N ILE A 78 -19.39 4.49 4.58
CA ILE A 78 -18.98 4.20 6.00
C ILE A 78 -17.47 3.81 6.11
N ALA A 79 -16.57 4.36 6.94
CA ALA A 79 -16.65 5.13 8.19
C ALA A 79 -15.49 6.16 8.35
N ARG A 80 -15.58 6.95 9.43
CA ARG A 80 -14.80 8.16 9.81
C ARG A 80 -13.55 7.87 10.68
N THR A 81 -12.69 8.91 10.78
CA THR A 81 -11.98 9.46 11.97
C THR A 81 -10.45 9.25 12.23
N VAL A 82 -9.77 10.40 12.42
CA VAL A 82 -8.57 10.83 13.23
C VAL A 82 -7.08 10.56 12.85
N ARG A 83 -6.46 11.61 12.26
CA ARG A 83 -5.33 12.54 12.65
C ARG A 83 -3.91 12.14 13.15
N SER A 84 -2.89 12.76 12.48
CA SER A 84 -1.43 13.11 12.70
C SER A 84 -0.16 12.17 12.62
N ARG A 85 0.67 12.41 11.55
CA ARG A 85 2.17 12.44 11.28
C ARG A 85 3.21 11.71 12.19
N ALA A 86 4.50 11.42 11.87
CA ALA A 86 5.55 11.94 10.95
C ALA A 86 6.66 10.87 10.59
N LEU A 87 7.81 11.27 9.98
CA LEU A 87 8.53 10.60 8.87
C LEU A 87 10.03 10.21 9.10
N THR A 88 10.40 8.94 8.81
CA THR A 88 11.71 8.27 8.44
C THR A 88 11.38 6.83 8.00
N THR A 89 12.14 6.15 7.11
CA THR A 89 11.66 5.01 6.27
C THR A 89 10.52 5.39 5.29
N GLU A 90 9.96 6.58 5.46
CA GLU A 90 8.84 7.02 4.64
C GLU A 90 9.32 7.40 3.26
N GLU A 91 10.51 7.96 3.03
CA GLU A 91 10.98 8.28 1.66
C GLU A 91 10.87 7.07 0.71
N VAL A 92 11.33 5.90 1.17
CA VAL A 92 11.25 4.63 0.43
C VAL A 92 9.80 4.20 0.23
N ILE A 93 8.96 4.29 1.27
CA ILE A 93 7.54 3.89 1.21
C ILE A 93 6.69 4.88 0.40
N THR A 94 7.02 6.16 0.47
CA THR A 94 6.43 7.30 -0.21
C THR A 94 6.79 7.25 -1.69
N SER A 95 8.04 6.88 -2.01
CA SER A 95 8.45 6.56 -3.36
C SER A 95 7.78 5.29 -3.88
N ALA A 96 7.63 4.25 -3.07
CA ALA A 96 6.84 3.07 -3.46
C ALA A 96 5.35 3.41 -3.63
N ALA A 97 4.82 4.38 -2.89
CA ALA A 97 3.45 4.84 -2.99
C ALA A 97 3.16 5.63 -4.27
N THR A 98 4.17 6.13 -5.00
CA THR A 98 3.97 6.63 -6.38
C THR A 98 3.81 5.48 -7.37
N LEU A 99 4.32 4.29 -7.05
CA LEU A 99 4.26 3.12 -7.92
C LEU A 99 2.95 2.33 -7.72
N PHE A 100 2.42 2.25 -6.50
CA PHE A 100 1.21 1.51 -6.13
C PHE A 100 0.11 2.43 -5.57
N ILE A 101 -0.82 2.86 -6.44
CA ILE A 101 -1.82 3.91 -6.12
C ILE A 101 -3.24 3.42 -6.40
N ALA A 102 -4.21 3.99 -5.67
CA ALA A 102 -5.56 4.17 -6.17
C ALA A 102 -5.58 4.88 -7.54
N GLY A 103 -6.24 4.27 -8.52
CA GLY A 103 -6.39 4.78 -9.88
C GLY A 103 -7.01 6.17 -9.90
N PHE A 104 -8.08 6.34 -9.12
CA PHE A 104 -8.82 7.59 -9.07
C PHE A 104 -9.62 7.72 -7.75
N VAL A 105 -10.03 8.95 -7.45
CA VAL A 105 -11.10 9.26 -6.49
C VAL A 105 -12.16 10.10 -7.16
N THR A 106 -13.40 9.98 -6.71
CA THR A 106 -14.52 10.80 -7.22
C THR A 106 -14.82 11.97 -6.29
N ARG A 107 -15.33 13.06 -6.86
CA ARG A 107 -15.91 14.22 -6.15
C ARG A 107 -17.21 14.59 -6.84
N GLN A 108 -18.13 15.21 -6.10
CA GLN A 108 -19.38 15.71 -6.65
C GLN A 108 -19.52 17.20 -6.32
N ALA A 109 -19.90 18.01 -7.30
CA ALA A 109 -20.29 19.39 -7.09
C ALA A 109 -21.50 19.45 -6.15
N LYS A 110 -21.43 20.24 -5.08
CA LYS A 110 -22.57 20.44 -4.18
C LYS A 110 -23.50 21.55 -4.66
N GLU A 111 -22.95 22.52 -5.36
CA GLU A 111 -23.61 23.71 -5.88
C GLU A 111 -23.01 24.01 -7.25
N ASP A 112 -23.73 24.81 -8.03
CA ASP A 112 -23.24 25.30 -9.32
C ASP A 112 -22.00 26.16 -9.09
N PHE A 113 -20.96 25.94 -9.90
CA PHE A 113 -19.75 26.76 -9.81
C PHE A 113 -19.10 26.94 -11.17
N GLU A 114 -18.30 28.01 -11.28
CA GLU A 114 -17.49 28.30 -12.45
C GLU A 114 -16.00 28.16 -12.13
N TYR A 115 -15.26 27.46 -12.99
CA TYR A 115 -13.81 27.33 -12.86
C TYR A 115 -13.15 27.47 -14.23
N LYS A 116 -12.25 28.45 -14.37
CA LYS A 116 -11.54 28.75 -15.63
C LYS A 116 -12.49 28.96 -16.82
N GLY A 117 -13.62 29.64 -16.61
CA GLY A 117 -14.63 29.90 -17.64
C GLY A 117 -15.54 28.71 -17.96
N LEU A 118 -15.37 27.58 -17.27
CA LEU A 118 -16.23 26.40 -17.41
C LEU A 118 -17.26 26.38 -16.28
N LYS A 119 -18.54 26.26 -16.63
CA LYS A 119 -19.64 26.13 -15.68
C LYS A 119 -19.93 24.66 -15.40
N PHE A 120 -20.11 24.35 -14.13
CA PHE A 120 -20.44 23.02 -13.64
C PHE A 120 -21.68 23.09 -12.78
N GLU A 121 -22.67 22.28 -13.10
CA GLU A 121 -23.91 22.18 -12.34
C GLU A 121 -23.72 21.34 -11.08
N ALA A 122 -24.52 21.63 -10.05
CA ALA A 122 -24.65 20.81 -8.86
C ALA A 122 -24.94 19.35 -9.25
N GLY A 123 -24.30 18.40 -8.57
CA GLY A 123 -24.38 16.99 -8.91
C GLY A 123 -23.35 16.50 -9.94
N THR A 124 -22.63 17.39 -10.62
CA THR A 124 -21.54 17.00 -11.54
C THR A 124 -20.48 16.16 -10.82
N CYS A 125 -20.22 14.97 -11.34
CA CYS A 125 -19.21 14.04 -10.80
C CYS A 125 -17.86 14.25 -11.49
N PHE A 126 -16.82 14.49 -10.70
CA PHE A 126 -15.43 14.61 -11.14
C PHE A 126 -14.65 13.38 -10.76
N MET A 127 -13.94 12.80 -11.73
CA MET A 127 -12.94 11.77 -11.48
C MET A 127 -11.56 12.42 -11.40
N VAL A 128 -10.92 12.34 -10.23
CA VAL A 128 -9.56 12.84 -10.01
C VAL A 128 -8.56 11.71 -10.29
N PRO A 129 -7.74 11.81 -11.34
CA PRO A 129 -6.88 10.72 -11.81
C PRO A 129 -5.57 10.67 -11.00
N GLN A 130 -5.62 10.16 -9.77
CA GLN A 130 -4.48 10.12 -8.85
C GLN A 130 -3.29 9.36 -9.42
N PHE A 131 -3.53 8.25 -10.13
CA PHE A 131 -2.48 7.44 -10.75
C PHE A 131 -1.70 8.22 -11.81
N GLN A 132 -2.40 8.99 -12.64
CA GLN A 132 -1.82 9.83 -13.68
C GLN A 132 -1.09 11.04 -13.09
N ILE A 133 -1.69 11.71 -12.09
CA ILE A 133 -1.07 12.87 -11.42
C ILE A 133 0.30 12.50 -10.83
N GLN A 134 0.42 11.31 -10.24
CA GLN A 134 1.68 10.83 -9.66
C GLN A 134 2.70 10.34 -10.69
N ARG A 135 2.31 10.22 -11.95
CA ARG A 135 3.17 9.84 -13.08
C ARG A 135 3.38 10.97 -14.08
N ASP A 136 2.89 12.16 -13.76
CA ASP A 136 2.92 13.29 -14.67
C ASP A 136 4.30 13.95 -14.67
N PRO A 137 5.03 13.95 -15.80
CA PRO A 137 6.37 14.54 -15.88
C PRO A 137 6.40 16.03 -15.58
N ARG A 138 5.26 16.74 -15.64
CA ARG A 138 5.15 18.15 -15.22
C ARG A 138 5.38 18.37 -13.74
N TYR A 139 5.21 17.32 -12.92
CA TYR A 139 5.41 17.36 -11.47
C TYR A 139 6.52 16.42 -11.01
N TRP A 140 6.84 15.42 -11.81
CA TRP A 140 7.66 14.29 -11.43
C TRP A 140 8.72 14.01 -12.50
N PRO A 141 9.94 14.56 -12.38
CA PRO A 141 11.05 14.19 -13.26
C PRO A 141 11.25 12.66 -13.23
N ASN A 142 11.43 12.03 -14.37
CA ASN A 142 11.53 10.57 -14.51
C ASN A 142 10.48 9.80 -13.66
N PRO A 143 9.18 9.97 -13.96
CA PRO A 143 8.10 9.53 -13.05
C PRO A 143 7.97 8.01 -12.89
N LEU A 144 8.61 7.24 -13.76
CA LEU A 144 8.59 5.78 -13.73
C LEU A 144 9.81 5.19 -13.01
N GLU A 145 10.80 6.01 -12.67
CA GLU A 145 11.98 5.59 -11.93
C GLU A 145 11.69 5.59 -10.42
N PHE A 146 12.03 4.49 -9.75
CA PHE A 146 12.02 4.43 -8.31
C PHE A 146 13.18 5.27 -7.77
N ASN A 147 12.86 6.44 -7.22
CA ASN A 147 13.84 7.37 -6.66
C ASN A 147 13.37 7.80 -5.26
N PRO A 148 13.94 7.24 -4.18
CA PRO A 148 13.65 7.64 -2.80
C PRO A 148 14.07 9.08 -2.47
N ASP A 149 15.21 9.53 -3.00
CA ASP A 149 15.81 10.85 -2.72
C ASP A 149 14.87 12.01 -3.12
N ARG A 150 13.93 11.74 -4.03
CA ARG A 150 12.84 12.66 -4.39
C ARG A 150 12.06 13.20 -3.19
N PHE A 151 11.97 12.40 -2.13
CA PHE A 151 11.21 12.72 -0.91
C PHE A 151 12.10 13.12 0.26
N ALA A 152 13.40 13.28 0.03
CA ALA A 152 14.34 13.74 1.04
C ALA A 152 13.94 15.13 1.57
N PRO A 153 14.25 15.47 2.83
CA PRO A 153 13.81 16.73 3.45
C PRO A 153 14.20 17.97 2.65
N GLU A 154 15.36 17.94 1.99
CA GLU A 154 15.88 19.03 1.16
C GLU A 154 15.02 19.29 -0.08
N ASN A 155 14.33 18.25 -0.56
CA ASN A 155 13.49 18.28 -1.75
C ASN A 155 12.01 18.53 -1.42
N GLU A 156 11.59 18.56 -0.15
CA GLU A 156 10.18 18.72 0.24
C GLU A 156 9.54 19.99 -0.36
N ALA A 157 10.29 21.10 -0.37
CA ALA A 157 9.83 22.36 -0.94
C ALA A 157 9.59 22.31 -2.47
N SER A 158 10.24 21.38 -3.17
CA SER A 158 10.08 21.21 -4.63
C SER A 158 8.81 20.44 -5.01
N ILE A 159 8.22 19.70 -4.07
CA ILE A 159 7.05 18.86 -4.32
C ILE A 159 5.79 19.72 -4.29
N LYS A 160 5.10 19.82 -5.43
CA LYS A 160 3.81 20.54 -5.47
C LYS A 160 2.78 19.86 -4.57
N LYS A 161 2.16 20.65 -3.68
CA LYS A 161 1.23 20.22 -2.61
C LYS A 161 0.06 19.31 -3.05
N MET A 162 -0.31 19.30 -4.33
CA MET A 162 -1.39 18.48 -4.90
C MET A 162 -0.92 17.47 -5.96
N ALA A 163 0.39 17.39 -6.20
CA ALA A 163 0.98 16.41 -7.11
C ALA A 163 1.26 15.07 -6.40
N PHE A 164 1.47 15.10 -5.09
CA PHE A 164 1.69 13.91 -4.27
C PHE A 164 0.46 13.58 -3.41
N VAL A 165 -0.39 12.69 -3.92
CA VAL A 165 -1.68 12.34 -3.29
C VAL A 165 -1.95 10.82 -3.25
N PRO A 166 -1.00 9.96 -2.86
CA PRO A 166 -1.18 8.50 -2.86
C PRO A 166 -2.28 8.01 -1.91
N PHE A 167 -2.52 8.78 -0.86
CA PHE A 167 -3.58 8.54 0.11
C PHE A 167 -4.72 9.54 -0.04
N GLY A 168 -4.78 10.28 -1.15
CA GLY A 168 -5.68 11.43 -1.30
C GLY A 168 -5.27 12.63 -0.44
N VAL A 169 -6.09 13.67 -0.49
CA VAL A 169 -5.83 14.96 0.17
C VAL A 169 -7.13 15.56 0.69
N GLY A 170 -7.01 16.39 1.73
CA GLY A 170 -8.13 17.05 2.40
C GLY A 170 -8.86 16.13 3.40
N PRO A 171 -10.09 16.49 3.82
CA PRO A 171 -10.82 15.80 4.88
C PRO A 171 -11.21 14.34 4.58
N ARG A 172 -11.07 13.92 3.31
CA ARG A 172 -11.39 12.58 2.81
C ARG A 172 -10.14 11.83 2.33
N ASN A 173 -8.95 12.22 2.82
CA ASN A 173 -7.75 11.40 2.64
C ASN A 173 -7.87 10.08 3.42
N CYS A 174 -7.01 9.12 3.10
CA CYS A 174 -7.04 7.77 3.66
C CYS A 174 -6.84 7.81 5.17
N VAL A 175 -7.85 7.33 5.90
CA VAL A 175 -7.79 7.23 7.37
C VAL A 175 -6.72 6.23 7.82
N GLY A 176 -6.51 5.16 7.04
CA GLY A 176 -5.53 4.10 7.32
C GLY A 176 -4.09 4.44 6.94
N GLN A 177 -3.81 5.63 6.38
CA GLN A 177 -2.47 5.99 5.88
C GLN A 177 -1.38 5.74 6.92
N ARG A 178 -1.59 6.14 8.18
CA ARG A 178 -0.54 6.03 9.19
C ARG A 178 -0.30 4.61 9.67
N ILE A 179 -1.36 3.82 9.78
CA ILE A 179 -1.25 2.39 10.06
C ILE A 179 -0.52 1.70 8.92
N ALA A 180 -0.92 1.94 7.67
CA ALA A 180 -0.31 1.32 6.49
C ALA A 180 1.18 1.67 6.39
N VAL A 181 1.52 2.94 6.61
CA VAL A 181 2.91 3.39 6.63
C VAL A 181 3.66 2.74 7.79
N LEU A 182 3.15 2.76 9.02
CA LEU A 182 3.81 2.13 10.17
C LEU A 182 4.04 0.63 9.96
N GLN A 183 3.01 -0.09 9.49
CA GLN A 183 3.08 -1.51 9.16
C GLN A 183 4.20 -1.76 8.14
N ALA A 184 4.20 -1.02 7.03
CA ALA A 184 5.22 -1.16 6.00
C ALA A 184 6.63 -0.86 6.54
N LYS A 185 6.81 0.23 7.30
CA LYS A 185 8.09 0.61 7.91
C LYS A 185 8.63 -0.48 8.81
N TYR A 186 7.81 -0.91 9.75
CA TYR A 186 8.19 -1.88 10.77
C TYR A 186 8.49 -3.24 10.14
N THR A 187 7.63 -3.73 9.25
CA THR A 187 7.84 -5.00 8.56
C THR A 187 9.09 -4.96 7.67
N VAL A 188 9.30 -3.91 6.87
CA VAL A 188 10.49 -3.79 6.02
C VAL A 188 11.77 -3.70 6.85
N ALA A 189 11.79 -2.89 7.91
CA ALA A 189 12.94 -2.79 8.80
C ALA A 189 13.31 -4.15 9.41
N ARG A 190 12.31 -4.89 9.93
CA ARG A 190 12.52 -6.23 10.50
C ARG A 190 13.01 -7.24 9.47
N LEU A 191 12.47 -7.21 8.25
CA LEU A 191 12.91 -8.07 7.15
C LEU A 191 14.38 -7.81 6.80
N LEU A 192 14.75 -6.54 6.59
CA LEU A 192 16.12 -6.15 6.20
C LEU A 192 17.15 -6.38 7.32
N GLN A 193 16.73 -6.27 8.59
CA GLN A 193 17.61 -6.59 9.72
C GLN A 193 17.97 -8.07 9.82
N LYS A 194 17.06 -8.97 9.43
CA LYS A 194 17.27 -10.43 9.58
C LYS A 194 17.71 -11.11 8.29
N TYR A 195 17.32 -10.56 7.14
CA TYR A 195 17.46 -11.22 5.85
C TYR A 195 18.05 -10.31 4.77
N ARG A 196 18.77 -10.93 3.84
CA ARG A 196 19.03 -10.38 2.51
C ARG A 196 17.94 -10.88 1.55
N LEU A 197 17.33 -9.97 0.81
CA LEU A 197 16.23 -10.27 -0.11
C LEU A 197 16.73 -10.18 -1.55
N GLU A 198 16.42 -11.19 -2.36
CA GLU A 198 16.75 -11.24 -3.78
C GLU A 198 15.50 -11.57 -4.60
N LEU A 199 15.44 -11.13 -5.86
CA LEU A 199 14.34 -11.53 -6.73
C LEU A 199 14.42 -13.03 -7.00
N GLY A 200 13.29 -13.71 -6.82
CA GLY A 200 13.18 -15.13 -7.15
C GLY A 200 13.22 -15.36 -8.68
N PRO A 201 13.61 -16.55 -9.14
CA PRO A 201 13.56 -16.91 -10.56
C PRO A 201 12.19 -16.64 -11.20
N SER A 202 11.09 -16.84 -10.47
CA SER A 202 9.73 -16.55 -10.96
C SER A 202 9.42 -15.05 -11.10
N GLN A 203 10.30 -14.18 -10.61
CA GLN A 203 10.17 -12.72 -10.71
C GLN A 203 11.14 -12.08 -11.72
N LEU A 204 12.05 -12.86 -12.33
CA LEU A 204 12.98 -12.38 -13.35
C LEU A 204 12.22 -12.01 -14.63
N GLY A 205 11.68 -10.80 -14.66
CA GLY A 205 10.90 -10.24 -15.76
C GLY A 205 10.17 -8.96 -15.34
N ALA A 206 9.66 -8.21 -16.32
CA ALA A 206 8.90 -7.00 -16.03
C ALA A 206 7.68 -7.33 -15.16
N MET A 207 7.56 -6.64 -14.01
CA MET A 207 6.42 -6.81 -13.11
C MET A 207 5.15 -6.26 -13.76
N LYS A 208 4.32 -7.17 -14.29
CA LYS A 208 3.02 -6.80 -14.84
C LYS A 208 2.15 -6.22 -13.73
N MET A 209 1.67 -5.00 -13.95
CA MET A 209 0.68 -4.39 -13.08
C MET A 209 -0.70 -4.93 -13.44
N GLY A 210 -1.44 -5.40 -12.44
CA GLY A 210 -2.86 -5.68 -12.52
C GLY A 210 -3.68 -4.60 -11.83
N SER A 211 -5.00 -4.70 -11.95
CA SER A 211 -5.93 -3.89 -11.18
C SER A 211 -6.76 -4.79 -10.27
N ARG A 212 -6.94 -4.36 -9.02
CA ARG A 212 -7.96 -4.91 -8.10
C ARG A 212 -8.79 -3.76 -7.59
N ALA A 213 -10.07 -3.75 -7.94
CA ALA A 213 -10.97 -2.64 -7.66
C ALA A 213 -10.37 -1.32 -8.21
N MET A 214 -10.17 -0.33 -7.36
CA MET A 214 -9.53 0.93 -7.73
C MET A 214 -8.01 0.91 -7.56
N LEU A 215 -7.38 -0.17 -7.11
CA LEU A 215 -5.95 -0.21 -6.78
C LEU A 215 -5.12 -0.87 -7.87
N SER A 216 -3.97 -0.27 -8.18
CA SER A 216 -2.93 -0.93 -8.97
C SER A 216 -2.14 -1.89 -8.08
N VAL A 217 -2.07 -3.17 -8.47
CA VAL A 217 -1.36 -4.21 -7.70
C VAL A 217 -0.48 -5.05 -8.62
N PRO A 218 0.64 -5.61 -8.15
CA PRO A 218 1.37 -6.60 -8.93
C PRO A 218 0.45 -7.77 -9.32
N ALA A 219 0.44 -8.16 -10.60
CA ALA A 219 -0.47 -9.20 -11.08
C ALA A 219 -0.10 -10.59 -10.53
N ARG A 220 1.20 -10.88 -10.36
CA ARG A 220 1.70 -12.21 -9.98
C ARG A 220 2.85 -12.22 -8.97
N GLY A 221 3.31 -11.08 -8.47
CA GLY A 221 4.54 -10.95 -7.66
C GLY A 221 4.43 -9.94 -6.51
N PRO A 222 5.54 -9.59 -5.82
CA PRO A 222 6.89 -10.07 -6.11
C PRO A 222 7.15 -11.48 -5.53
N TRP A 223 7.84 -12.32 -6.30
CA TRP A 223 8.49 -13.54 -5.78
C TRP A 223 9.90 -13.22 -5.32
N ILE A 224 10.22 -13.58 -4.09
CA ILE A 224 11.46 -13.19 -3.42
C ILE A 224 12.15 -14.44 -2.87
N LYS A 225 13.45 -14.56 -3.10
CA LYS A 225 14.34 -15.44 -2.35
C LYS A 225 14.83 -14.71 -1.11
N ILE A 226 14.81 -15.43 0.00
CA ILE A 226 15.20 -14.90 1.30
C ILE A 226 16.49 -15.62 1.70
N HIS A 227 17.49 -14.85 2.10
CA HIS A 227 18.76 -15.38 2.60
C HIS A 227 18.97 -14.87 4.01
N ARG A 228 19.45 -15.72 4.92
CA ARG A 228 19.94 -15.23 6.21
C ARG A 228 21.17 -14.36 5.98
N HIS A 229 21.32 -13.31 6.78
CA HIS A 229 22.63 -12.65 6.86
C HIS A 229 23.66 -13.69 7.28
N GLN A 230 24.75 -13.80 6.52
CA GLN A 230 25.90 -14.56 6.97
C GLN A 230 26.33 -13.94 8.30
N LYS A 231 26.46 -14.75 9.36
CA LYS A 231 27.11 -14.27 10.58
C LYS A 231 28.47 -13.74 10.14
N CYS A 232 28.75 -12.47 10.44
CA CYS A 232 30.14 -12.01 10.42
C CYS A 232 30.89 -12.94 11.38
N ALA A 233 31.85 -13.69 10.83
CA ALA A 233 32.74 -14.54 11.59
C ALA A 233 33.61 -13.70 12.52
#